data_AF-X1UEE1-F1
#
_entry.id   AF-X1UEE1-F1
#
_cell.length_a   1.000
_cell.length_b   1.000
_cell.length_c   1.000
_cell.angle_alpha   90.00
_cell.angle_beta   90.00
_cell.angle_gamma   90.00
#
_symmetry.space_group_name_H-M   'P 1'
#
loop_
_entity.id
_entity.type
_entity.pdbx_description
1 polymer ?
#
loop_
_entity_poly.entity_id
_entity_poly.type
_entity_poly.pdbx_seq_one_letter_code
_entity_poly.pdbx_strand_id
1 'polypeptide(L)'
;LSLIFLNINKLSFKMLKEIIRNDVDLSVVILVVSIMIFKRILQVSGGVEIIPEVFTKLGIHPFIVLFIIPFFIGTMTGLGTAAIGIGLPVLLPIIIQGETNLYYAMLAFTGSFVGSMISPMHLCLVVANNYFKVDIGEMYKMLILPLSIIALSAFALAIVQT
;
A
#
# COMPACT_ATOMS: atom_id res chain seq x y z
N LEU A 1 -2.16 -23.65 11.61
CA LEU A 1 -2.35 -25.07 12.01
C LEU A 1 -2.31 -26.07 10.85
N SER A 2 -2.32 -25.65 9.58
CA SER A 2 -2.38 -26.53 8.40
C SER A 2 -1.03 -26.92 7.77
N LEU A 3 0.10 -26.33 8.22
CA LEU A 3 1.42 -26.52 7.59
C LEU A 3 2.31 -27.58 8.26
N ILE A 4 1.92 -28.10 9.44
CA ILE A 4 2.79 -28.97 10.26
C ILE A 4 2.74 -30.45 9.82
N PHE A 5 1.79 -30.85 8.95
CA PHE A 5 1.62 -32.24 8.50
C PHE A 5 2.19 -32.57 7.11
N LEU A 6 2.87 -31.62 6.45
CA LEU A 6 3.51 -31.91 5.16
C LEU A 6 4.82 -32.67 5.39
N ASN A 7 4.67 -33.99 5.34
CA ASN A 7 5.71 -35.00 5.17
C ASN A 7 6.75 -34.56 4.11
N ILE A 8 7.87 -34.02 4.58
CA ILE A 8 8.94 -33.38 3.79
C ILE A 8 9.57 -34.32 2.75
N ASN A 9 9.40 -35.64 2.88
CA ASN A 9 9.88 -36.64 1.93
C ASN A 9 9.05 -36.79 0.64
N LYS A 10 7.91 -36.11 0.49
CA LYS A 10 7.06 -36.15 -0.73
C LYS A 10 6.99 -34.84 -1.53
N LEU A 11 7.72 -33.81 -1.14
CA LEU A 11 7.93 -32.62 -1.97
C LEU A 11 8.92 -32.97 -3.10
N SER A 12 8.43 -33.72 -4.08
CA SER A 12 9.17 -33.97 -5.31
C SER A 12 9.52 -32.63 -5.94
N PHE A 13 10.79 -32.44 -6.35
CA PHE A 13 11.29 -31.25 -7.06
C PHE A 13 10.37 -30.83 -8.22
N LYS A 14 9.64 -31.79 -8.80
CA LYS A 14 8.65 -31.57 -9.85
C LYS A 14 7.43 -30.76 -9.37
N MET A 15 6.89 -31.06 -8.20
CA MET A 15 5.78 -30.32 -7.58
C MET A 15 6.21 -28.92 -7.16
N LEU A 16 7.43 -28.77 -6.62
CA LEU A 16 7.96 -27.45 -6.25
C LEU A 16 8.12 -26.56 -7.51
N LYS A 17 8.62 -27.13 -8.60
CA LYS A 17 8.74 -26.42 -9.89
C LYS A 17 7.38 -26.08 -10.50
N GLU A 18 6.38 -26.93 -10.30
CA GLU A 18 5.02 -26.72 -10.79
C GLU A 18 4.28 -25.63 -10.00
N ILE A 19 4.41 -25.61 -8.67
CA ILE A 19 3.88 -24.54 -7.80
C ILE A 19 4.55 -23.20 -8.14
N ILE A 20 5.89 -23.15 -8.22
CA ILE A 20 6.60 -21.90 -8.55
C ILE A 20 6.17 -21.39 -9.94
N ARG A 21 5.95 -22.27 -10.90
CA ARG A 21 5.56 -21.87 -12.27
C ARG A 21 4.09 -21.43 -12.36
N ASN A 22 3.20 -21.98 -11.55
CA ASN A 22 1.76 -21.70 -11.64
C ASN A 22 1.29 -20.60 -10.66
N ASP A 23 1.90 -20.47 -9.47
CA ASP A 23 1.47 -19.51 -8.45
C ASP A 23 2.29 -18.21 -8.43
N VAL A 24 3.52 -18.20 -8.95
CA VAL A 24 4.32 -16.97 -9.01
C VAL A 24 3.94 -16.18 -10.25
N ASP A 25 3.08 -15.19 -10.06
CA ASP A 25 2.80 -14.20 -11.11
C ASP A 25 4.08 -13.40 -11.41
N LEU A 26 4.60 -13.60 -12.63
CA LEU A 26 5.78 -12.89 -13.12
C LEU A 26 5.63 -11.37 -13.02
N SER A 27 4.39 -10.86 -13.11
CA SER A 27 4.07 -9.45 -12.97
C SER A 27 4.43 -8.92 -11.58
N VAL A 28 4.19 -9.70 -10.52
CA VAL A 28 4.53 -9.32 -9.15
C VAL A 28 6.05 -9.33 -8.96
N VAL A 29 6.75 -10.31 -9.52
CA VAL A 29 8.22 -10.37 -9.46
C VAL A 29 8.84 -9.15 -10.13
N ILE A 30 8.39 -8.84 -11.35
CA ILE A 30 8.84 -7.65 -12.10
C ILE A 30 8.54 -6.38 -11.30
N LEU A 31 7.33 -6.25 -10.75
CA LEU A 31 6.94 -5.11 -9.93
C LEU A 31 7.88 -4.90 -8.74
N VAL A 32 8.19 -5.96 -7.98
CA VAL A 32 9.10 -5.89 -6.83
C VAL A 32 10.51 -5.46 -7.27
N VAL A 33 11.04 -6.04 -8.35
CA VAL A 33 12.36 -5.67 -8.89
C VAL A 33 12.39 -4.21 -9.32
N SER A 34 11.36 -3.75 -10.04
CA SER A 34 11.22 -2.35 -10.48
C SER A 34 11.18 -1.38 -9.30
N ILE A 35 10.43 -1.70 -8.24
CA ILE A 35 10.36 -0.90 -7.02
C ILE A 35 11.72 -0.80 -6.33
N MET A 36 12.48 -1.91 -6.26
CA MET A 36 13.82 -1.90 -5.66
C MET A 36 14.81 -1.06 -6.47
N ILE A 37 14.75 -1.12 -7.80
CA ILE A 37 15.56 -0.28 -8.68
C ILE A 37 15.19 1.20 -8.48
N PHE A 38 13.90 1.52 -8.47
CA PHE A 38 13.40 2.88 -8.23
C PHE A 38 13.88 3.43 -6.88
N LYS A 39 13.77 2.63 -5.80
CA LYS A 39 14.33 2.97 -4.49
C LYS A 39 15.81 3.33 -4.57
N ARG A 40 16.62 2.53 -5.30
CA ARG A 40 18.06 2.78 -5.43
C ARG A 40 18.34 4.06 -6.20
N ILE A 41 17.57 4.35 -7.26
CA ILE A 41 17.70 5.59 -8.03
C ILE A 41 17.39 6.81 -7.13
N LEU A 42 16.34 6.74 -6.30
CA LEU A 42 16.02 7.80 -5.34
C LEU A 42 17.16 8.04 -4.34
N GLN A 43 17.80 6.97 -3.87
CA GLN A 43 18.93 7.07 -2.94
C GLN A 43 20.17 7.69 -3.60
N VAL A 44 20.52 7.27 -4.82
CA VAL A 44 21.73 7.75 -5.51
C VAL A 44 21.57 9.17 -6.05
N SER A 45 20.34 9.58 -6.39
CA SER A 45 20.06 10.93 -6.89
C SER A 45 20.02 12.02 -5.81
N GLY A 46 20.11 11.67 -4.52
CA GLY A 46 19.89 12.61 -3.41
C GLY A 46 18.42 13.05 -3.29
N GLY A 47 17.50 12.45 -4.06
CA GLY A 47 16.07 12.77 -3.98
C GLY A 47 15.48 12.52 -2.59
N VAL A 48 16.05 11.56 -1.85
CA VAL A 48 15.72 11.26 -0.45
C VAL A 48 15.85 12.50 0.45
N GLU A 49 16.87 13.33 0.28
CA GLU A 49 17.08 14.52 1.12
C GLU A 49 16.21 15.71 0.67
N ILE A 50 15.96 15.82 -0.64
CA ILE A 50 15.25 16.95 -1.24
C ILE A 50 13.74 16.87 -0.99
N ILE A 51 13.17 15.67 -0.94
CA ILE A 51 11.72 15.45 -0.80
C ILE A 51 11.14 16.14 0.45
N PRO A 52 11.64 15.92 1.67
CA PRO A 52 11.14 16.61 2.87
C PRO A 52 11.32 18.13 2.79
N GLU A 53 12.43 18.60 2.21
CA GLU A 53 12.76 20.03 2.13
C GLU A 53 11.81 20.77 1.19
N VAL A 54 11.48 20.17 0.03
CA VAL A 54 10.51 20.70 -0.92
C VAL A 54 9.12 20.83 -0.30
N PHE A 55 8.67 19.80 0.44
CA PHE A 55 7.36 19.85 1.10
C PHE A 55 7.31 20.89 2.23
N THR A 56 8.41 21.07 2.96
CA THR A 56 8.53 22.12 3.98
C THR A 56 8.48 23.51 3.34
N LYS A 57 9.18 23.72 2.21
CA LYS A 57 9.16 24.98 1.45
C LYS A 57 7.78 25.30 0.86
N LEU A 58 7.02 24.27 0.48
CA LEU A 58 5.64 24.40 -0.01
C LEU A 58 4.62 24.66 1.11
N GLY A 59 5.02 24.61 2.38
CA GLY A 59 4.12 24.78 3.53
C GLY A 59 3.10 23.64 3.69
N ILE A 60 3.34 22.49 3.05
CA ILE A 60 2.44 21.32 3.12
C ILE A 60 2.82 20.50 4.34
N HIS A 61 1.84 20.27 5.22
CA HIS A 61 2.05 19.44 6.41
C HIS A 61 2.41 17.99 5.99
N PRO A 62 3.47 17.38 6.56
CA PRO A 62 3.91 16.02 6.20
C PRO A 62 2.81 14.96 6.23
N PHE A 63 1.85 15.08 7.17
CA PHE A 63 0.68 14.20 7.28
C PHE A 63 -0.13 14.09 5.98
N ILE A 64 -0.30 15.20 5.27
CA ILE A 64 -1.09 15.22 4.03
C ILE A 64 -0.36 14.43 2.95
N VAL A 65 0.95 14.65 2.81
CA VAL A 65 1.79 13.95 1.83
C VAL A 65 1.81 12.46 2.09
N LEU A 66 1.99 12.07 3.36
CA LEU A 66 2.01 10.68 3.81
C LEU A 66 0.72 9.96 3.46
N PHE A 67 -0.44 10.60 3.61
CA PHE A 67 -1.72 10.00 3.28
C PHE A 67 -2.02 10.03 1.78
N ILE A 68 -1.82 11.18 1.12
CA ILE A 68 -2.36 11.45 -0.21
C ILE A 68 -1.61 10.69 -1.32
N ILE A 69 -0.29 10.57 -1.21
CA ILE A 69 0.54 9.87 -2.20
C ILE A 69 0.13 8.39 -2.31
N PRO A 70 0.15 7.59 -1.23
CA PRO A 70 -0.26 6.20 -1.29
C PRO A 70 -1.76 6.04 -1.53
N PHE A 71 -2.59 7.00 -1.13
CA PHE A 71 -4.01 7.03 -1.47
C PHE A 71 -4.22 7.07 -3.00
N PHE A 72 -3.58 8.02 -3.70
CA PHE A 72 -3.72 8.13 -5.15
C PHE A 72 -3.20 6.88 -5.87
N ILE A 73 -2.04 6.36 -5.48
CA ILE A 73 -1.50 5.14 -6.08
C ILE A 73 -2.44 3.96 -5.82
N GLY A 74 -3.01 3.87 -4.61
CA GLY A 74 -3.99 2.85 -4.23
C GLY A 74 -5.27 2.93 -5.06
N THR A 75 -5.79 4.13 -5.27
CA THR A 75 -7.00 4.32 -6.08
C THR A 75 -6.76 4.02 -7.55
N MET A 76 -5.59 4.37 -8.10
CA MET A 76 -5.25 4.09 -9.50
C MET A 76 -4.97 2.60 -9.76
N THR A 77 -4.36 1.89 -8.81
CA THR A 77 -3.95 0.50 -9.00
C THR A 77 -4.99 -0.51 -8.51
N GLY A 78 -5.85 -0.13 -7.55
CA GLY A 78 -6.77 -1.05 -6.85
C GLY A 78 -6.07 -2.09 -5.98
N LEU A 79 -4.74 -2.00 -5.81
CA LEU A 79 -3.88 -2.97 -5.14
C LEU A 79 -3.11 -2.29 -4.01
N GLY A 80 -3.44 -2.62 -2.76
CA GLY A 80 -2.77 -2.06 -1.58
C GLY A 80 -1.26 -2.38 -1.53
N THR A 81 -0.85 -3.55 -2.02
CA THR A 81 0.56 -3.95 -2.08
C THR A 81 1.36 -3.10 -3.07
N ALA A 82 0.76 -2.71 -4.20
CA ALA A 82 1.40 -1.83 -5.17
C ALA A 82 1.53 -0.40 -4.62
N ALA A 83 0.48 0.10 -3.97
CA ALA A 83 0.48 1.43 -3.36
C ALA A 83 1.53 1.61 -2.26
N ILE A 84 1.64 0.64 -1.35
CA ILE A 84 2.70 0.64 -0.33
C ILE A 84 4.07 0.42 -0.98
N GLY A 85 4.18 -0.54 -1.90
CA GLY A 85 5.44 -0.85 -2.56
C GLY A 85 6.05 0.35 -3.28
N ILE A 86 5.24 1.12 -3.99
CA ILE A 86 5.67 2.30 -4.76
C ILE A 86 5.80 3.53 -3.84
N GLY A 87 4.86 3.73 -2.92
CA GLY A 87 4.82 4.92 -2.06
C GLY A 87 5.88 4.91 -0.96
N LEU A 88 6.20 3.75 -0.38
CA LEU A 88 7.09 3.67 0.78
C LEU A 88 8.52 4.18 0.48
N PRO A 89 9.19 3.85 -0.64
CA PRO A 89 10.49 4.43 -0.99
C PRO A 89 10.50 5.96 -1.04
N VAL A 90 9.39 6.57 -1.47
CA VAL A 90 9.24 8.03 -1.56
C VAL A 90 9.01 8.67 -0.20
N LEU A 91 8.28 7.97 0.69
CA LEU A 91 7.91 8.48 2.01
C LEU A 91 8.91 8.13 3.11
N LEU A 92 9.78 7.14 2.88
CA LEU A 92 10.85 6.71 3.77
C LEU A 92 11.69 7.86 4.38
N PRO A 93 12.10 8.89 3.62
CA PRO A 93 12.85 10.03 4.17
C PRO A 93 12.03 10.91 5.11
N ILE A 94 10.70 10.86 5.00
CA ILE A 94 9.77 11.60 5.88
C ILE A 94 9.49 10.77 7.14
N ILE A 95 9.40 9.45 7.01
CA ILE A 95 9.09 8.52 8.12
C ILE A 95 10.30 8.32 9.04
N ILE A 96 11.51 8.29 8.49
CA ILE A 96 12.76 8.03 9.23
C ILE A 96 13.58 9.33 9.27
N GLN A 97 13.22 10.24 10.16
CA GLN A 97 13.99 11.46 10.45
C GLN A 97 14.72 11.30 11.80
N GLY A 98 15.83 10.55 11.78
CA GLY A 98 16.58 10.19 12.99
C GLY A 98 15.96 9.00 13.73
N GLU A 99 14.74 9.15 14.26
CA GLU A 99 13.95 8.06 14.86
C GLU A 99 12.81 7.62 13.94
N THR A 100 12.47 6.32 13.98
CA THR A 100 11.39 5.77 13.16
C THR A 100 10.03 6.17 13.75
N ASN A 101 9.31 7.07 13.08
CA ASN A 101 7.96 7.44 13.51
C ASN A 101 6.91 6.44 12.97
N LEU A 102 6.46 5.54 13.84
CA LEU A 102 5.44 4.53 13.48
C LEU A 102 4.09 5.14 13.10
N TYR A 103 3.75 6.33 13.60
CA TYR A 103 2.50 7.02 13.26
C TYR A 103 2.52 7.55 11.82
N TYR A 104 3.69 7.92 11.31
CA TYR A 104 3.83 8.35 9.92
C TYR A 104 3.69 7.15 8.98
N ALA A 105 4.27 6.01 9.35
CA ALA A 105 4.07 4.76 8.62
C ALA A 105 2.61 4.30 8.66
N MET A 106 1.92 4.46 9.81
CA MET A 106 0.49 4.18 9.95
C MET A 106 -0.35 5.08 9.03
N LEU A 107 -0.07 6.38 8.95
CA LEU A 107 -0.78 7.30 8.05
C LEU A 107 -0.60 6.89 6.58
N ALA A 108 0.63 6.56 6.18
CA ALA A 108 0.91 6.09 4.83
C ALA A 108 0.19 4.78 4.49
N PHE A 109 0.18 3.82 5.43
CA PHE A 109 -0.56 2.58 5.29
C PHE A 109 -2.07 2.83 5.18
N THR A 110 -2.61 3.72 6.01
CA THR A 110 -4.03 4.08 6.00
C THR A 110 -4.42 4.72 4.67
N GLY A 111 -3.62 5.63 4.14
CA GLY A 111 -3.83 6.23 2.81
C GLY A 111 -3.91 5.17 1.72
N SER A 112 -2.94 4.25 1.67
CA SER A 112 -2.96 3.12 0.73
C SER A 112 -4.21 2.25 0.88
N PHE A 113 -4.57 1.89 2.11
CA PHE A 113 -5.71 1.04 2.39
C PHE A 113 -7.02 1.69 1.92
N VAL A 114 -7.27 2.92 2.36
CA VAL A 114 -8.47 3.69 1.97
C VAL A 114 -8.51 3.91 0.46
N GLY A 115 -7.39 4.25 -0.16
CA GLY A 115 -7.29 4.47 -1.60
C GLY A 115 -7.62 3.21 -2.41
N SER A 116 -7.08 2.07 -2.00
CA SER A 116 -7.34 0.78 -2.67
C SER A 116 -8.78 0.30 -2.50
N MET A 117 -9.41 0.50 -1.34
CA MET A 117 -10.80 0.13 -1.09
C MET A 117 -11.81 0.97 -1.88
N ILE A 118 -11.51 2.25 -2.12
CA ILE A 118 -12.34 3.14 -2.94
C ILE A 118 -12.15 2.88 -4.43
N SER A 119 -11.05 2.25 -4.84
CA SER A 119 -10.77 2.00 -6.25
C SER A 119 -11.86 1.15 -6.91
N PRO A 120 -12.45 1.58 -8.03
CA PRO A 120 -13.36 0.73 -8.81
C PRO A 120 -12.64 -0.47 -9.43
N MET A 121 -11.30 -0.43 -9.49
CA MET A 121 -10.47 -1.54 -9.96
C MET A 121 -10.23 -2.60 -8.88
N HIS A 122 -10.71 -2.39 -7.65
CA HIS A 122 -10.54 -3.35 -6.59
C HIS A 122 -11.40 -4.59 -6.83
N LEU A 123 -10.75 -5.75 -7.01
CA LEU A 123 -11.39 -7.01 -7.36
C LEU A 123 -12.55 -7.38 -6.42
N CYS A 124 -12.39 -7.13 -5.12
CA CYS A 124 -13.43 -7.43 -4.13
C CYS A 124 -14.71 -6.62 -4.38
N LEU A 125 -14.59 -5.36 -4.82
CA LEU A 125 -15.73 -4.49 -5.09
C LEU A 125 -16.50 -4.97 -6.33
N VAL A 126 -15.78 -5.29 -7.40
CA VAL A 126 -16.36 -5.79 -8.66
C VAL A 126 -17.03 -7.15 -8.46
N VAL A 127 -16.40 -8.07 -7.72
CA VAL A 127 -16.96 -9.40 -7.43
C VAL A 127 -18.20 -9.29 -6.54
N ALA A 128 -18.17 -8.46 -5.49
CA ALA A 128 -19.32 -8.25 -4.63
C ALA A 128 -20.50 -7.65 -5.41
N ASN A 129 -20.24 -6.65 -6.26
CA ASN A 129 -21.25 -6.06 -7.13
C ASN A 129 -21.88 -7.10 -8.07
N ASN A 130 -21.07 -7.93 -8.73
CA ASN A 130 -21.55 -8.97 -9.64
C ASN A 130 -22.32 -10.08 -8.92
N TYR A 131 -21.90 -10.44 -7.71
CA TYR A 131 -22.54 -11.50 -6.93
C TYR A 131 -23.88 -11.06 -6.33
N PHE A 132 -23.91 -9.89 -5.69
CA PHE A 132 -25.10 -9.37 -5.00
C PHE A 132 -26.02 -8.55 -5.91
N LYS A 133 -25.57 -8.17 -7.11
CA LYS A 133 -26.33 -7.36 -8.09
C LYS A 133 -26.85 -6.04 -7.52
N VAL A 134 -26.09 -5.45 -6.59
CA VAL A 134 -26.41 -4.17 -5.95
C VAL A 134 -25.89 -3.03 -6.83
N ASP A 135 -26.43 -1.81 -6.68
CA ASP A 135 -25.88 -0.65 -7.35
C ASP A 135 -24.52 -0.24 -6.74
N ILE A 136 -23.55 0.05 -7.60
CA ILE A 136 -22.19 0.44 -7.18
C ILE A 136 -22.24 1.68 -6.28
N GLY A 137 -23.13 2.64 -6.55
CA GLY A 137 -23.30 3.85 -5.75
C GLY A 137 -23.80 3.58 -4.34
N GLU A 138 -24.70 2.62 -4.16
CA GLU A 138 -25.15 2.18 -2.82
C GLU A 138 -24.01 1.51 -2.04
N MET A 139 -23.21 0.68 -2.71
CA MET A 139 -22.02 0.09 -2.09
C MET A 139 -21.03 1.16 -1.63
N TYR A 140 -20.77 2.19 -2.46
CA TYR A 140 -19.90 3.31 -2.07
C TYR A 140 -20.46 4.11 -0.89
N LYS A 141 -21.79 4.32 -0.81
CA LYS A 141 -22.42 4.96 0.36
C LYS A 141 -22.22 4.15 1.64
N MET A 142 -22.26 2.82 1.55
CA MET A 142 -21.95 1.96 2.71
C MET A 142 -20.47 1.97 3.06
N LEU A 143 -19.58 2.15 2.08
CA LEU A 143 -18.13 2.12 2.27
C LEU A 143 -17.55 3.45 2.77
N ILE A 144 -18.14 4.59 2.39
CA ILE A 144 -17.60 5.91 2.72
C ILE A 144 -17.59 6.16 4.23
N LEU A 145 -18.61 5.70 4.96
CA LEU A 145 -18.72 5.86 6.41
C LEU A 145 -17.56 5.16 7.15
N PRO A 146 -17.35 3.84 7.05
CA PRO A 146 -16.25 3.17 7.75
C PRO A 146 -14.88 3.68 7.29
N LEU A 147 -14.69 3.98 6.01
CA LEU A 147 -13.41 4.50 5.50
C LEU A 147 -13.10 5.90 6.03
N SER A 148 -14.11 6.77 6.14
CA SER A 148 -13.95 8.10 6.74
C SER A 148 -13.58 8.01 8.23
N ILE A 149 -14.19 7.09 8.98
CA ILE A 149 -13.87 6.86 10.40
C ILE A 149 -12.41 6.40 10.55
N ILE A 150 -11.97 5.44 9.72
CA ILE A 150 -10.59 4.95 9.74
C ILE A 150 -9.61 6.10 9.43
N ALA A 151 -9.85 6.86 8.36
CA ALA A 151 -8.99 7.98 7.99
C ALA A 151 -8.93 9.04 9.11
N LEU A 152 -10.08 9.49 9.62
CA LEU A 152 -10.14 10.47 10.70
C LEU A 152 -9.44 10.00 11.97
N SER A 153 -9.64 8.73 12.35
CA SER A 153 -8.96 8.16 13.52
C SER A 153 -7.44 8.14 13.35
N ALA A 154 -6.94 7.82 12.16
CA ALA A 154 -5.51 7.81 11.87
C ALA A 154 -4.91 9.23 11.93
N PHE A 155 -5.61 10.23 11.39
CA PHE A 155 -5.21 11.64 11.51
C PHE A 155 -5.24 12.13 12.95
N ALA A 156 -6.29 11.79 13.72
CA ALA A 156 -6.39 12.17 15.12
C ALA A 156 -5.24 11.57 15.95
N LEU A 157 -4.96 10.28 15.78
CA LEU A 157 -3.84 9.62 16.46
C LEU A 157 -2.49 10.22 16.08
N ALA A 158 -2.28 10.49 14.78
CA ALA A 158 -1.06 11.11 14.33
C ALA A 158 -0.84 12.48 14.97
N ILE A 159 -1.86 13.35 14.99
CA ILE A 159 -1.79 14.70 15.56
C ILE A 159 -1.62 14.69 17.08
N VAL A 160 -2.27 13.77 17.81
CA VAL A 160 -2.23 13.74 19.29
C VAL A 160 -0.86 13.31 19.83
N GLN A 161 -0.06 12.58 19.05
CA GLN A 161 1.20 11.99 19.49
C GLN A 161 2.44 12.59 18.82
N THR A 162 2.27 13.61 17.96
CA THR A 162 3.37 14.46 17.48
C THR A 162 3.43 15.76 18.28
#